data_AF-A0A6B0HFY5-F1
#
_entry.id   AF-A0A6B0HFY5-F1
#
_cell.length_a   1.000
_cell.length_b   1.000
_cell.length_c   1.000
_cell.angle_alpha   90.00
_cell.angle_beta   90.00
_cell.angle_gamma   90.00
#
_symmetry.space_group_name_H-M   'P 1'
#
loop_
_entity.id
_entity.type
_entity.pdbx_description
1 polymer ?
#
loop_
_entity_poly.entity_id
_entity_poly.type
_entity_poly.pdbx_seq_one_letter_code
_entity_poly.pdbx_strand_id
1 'polypeptide(L)' 'VIIPEANEQDVMIEEEYEEMVEIIPCANISEVLDVALMGEPKKDSLVDRLKSITETAFDQSQSAVGSASGSNPSPQ' A
#
# COMPACT_ATOMS: atom_id res chain seq x y z
N VAL A 1 9.00 -11.87 -3.11
CA VAL A 1 9.02 -10.65 -3.95
C VAL A 1 7.71 -9.93 -3.71
N ILE A 2 7.79 -8.66 -3.34
CA ILE A 2 6.61 -7.83 -3.10
C ILE A 2 6.21 -7.15 -4.40
N ILE A 3 4.93 -7.20 -4.75
CA ILE A 3 4.37 -6.56 -5.95
C ILE A 3 3.12 -5.74 -5.59
N PRO A 4 2.75 -4.73 -6.39
CA PRO A 4 1.43 -4.13 -6.29
C PRO A 4 0.34 -5.17 -6.55
N GLU A 5 -0.72 -5.19 -5.74
CA GLU A 5 -1.87 -6.09 -5.92
C GLU A 5 -2.48 -5.99 -7.34
N ALA A 6 -2.50 -4.78 -7.91
CA ALA A 6 -2.98 -4.52 -9.26
C ALA A 6 -2.23 -5.30 -10.36
N ASN A 7 -1.01 -5.78 -10.08
CA ASN A 7 -0.19 -6.52 -11.03
C ASN A 7 -0.19 -8.03 -10.81
N GLU A 8 -1.01 -8.58 -9.90
CA GLU A 8 -1.04 -10.03 -9.63
C GLU A 8 -1.32 -10.85 -10.90
N GLN A 9 -2.21 -10.36 -11.77
CA GLN A 9 -2.56 -11.02 -13.04
C GLN A 9 -1.52 -10.82 -14.15
N ASP A 10 -0.59 -9.88 -13.98
CA ASP A 10 0.48 -9.61 -14.94
C ASP A 10 1.73 -10.47 -14.69
N VAL A 11 1.75 -11.23 -13.60
CA VAL A 11 2.88 -12.07 -13.23
C VAL A 11 2.81 -13.40 -13.97
N MET A 12 3.89 -13.71 -14.70
CA MET A 12 4.12 -14.99 -15.34
C MET A 12 5.47 -15.54 -14.88
N ILE A 13 5.47 -16.73 -14.30
CA ILE A 13 6.65 -17.42 -13.74
C ILE A 13 6.74 -18.79 -14.41
N GLU A 14 7.93 -19.18 -14.85
CA GLU A 14 8.18 -20.53 -15.36
C GLU A 14 8.17 -21.54 -14.21
N GLU A 15 7.71 -22.77 -14.45
CA GLU A 15 7.58 -23.83 -13.42
C GLU A 15 8.89 -24.04 -12.63
N GLU A 16 10.05 -23.88 -13.28
CA GLU A 16 11.36 -24.04 -12.62
C GLU A 16 11.64 -22.98 -11.52
N TYR A 17 10.95 -21.84 -11.53
CA TYR A 17 11.11 -20.77 -10.54
C TYR A 17 9.97 -20.65 -9.53
N GLU A 18 8.87 -21.40 -9.70
CA GLU A 18 7.67 -21.28 -8.85
C GLU A 18 7.97 -21.57 -7.37
N GLU A 19 8.81 -22.57 -7.10
CA GLU A 19 9.20 -22.92 -5.72
C GLU A 19 10.36 -22.07 -5.17
N MET A 20 11.06 -21.34 -6.04
CA MET A 20 12.21 -20.51 -5.62
C MET A 20 11.79 -19.11 -5.17
N VAL A 21 10.62 -18.63 -5.59
CA VAL A 21 10.19 -17.26 -5.37
C VAL A 21 8.74 -17.21 -4.88
N GLU A 22 8.55 -16.64 -3.68
CA GLU A 22 7.22 -16.33 -3.17
C GLU A 22 6.78 -14.95 -3.67
N ILE A 23 5.60 -14.84 -4.30
CA ILE A 23 5.01 -13.56 -4.70
C ILE A 23 4.04 -13.09 -3.61
N ILE A 24 4.23 -11.86 -3.13
CA ILE A 24 3.44 -11.26 -2.05
C ILE A 24 2.79 -9.98 -2.59
N PRO A 25 1.51 -10.00 -2.97
CA PRO A 25 0.80 -8.80 -3.38
C PRO A 25 0.51 -7.89 -2.18
N CYS A 26 0.63 -6.57 -2.38
CA CYS A 26 0.31 -5.57 -1.37
C CYS A 26 -0.51 -4.42 -1.95
N ALA A 27 -1.49 -3.94 -1.20
CA ALA A 27 -2.33 -2.81 -1.56
C ALA A 27 -1.74 -1.48 -1.07
N ASN A 28 -1.08 -1.49 0.09
CA ASN A 28 -0.61 -0.28 0.77
C ASN A 28 0.79 -0.44 1.37
N ILE A 29 1.44 0.70 1.63
CA ILE A 29 2.80 0.73 2.21
C ILE A 29 2.90 0.02 3.57
N SER A 30 1.83 0.01 4.37
CA SER A 30 1.80 -0.68 5.67
C SER A 30 2.05 -2.19 5.54
N GLU A 31 1.46 -2.83 4.52
CA GLU A 31 1.63 -4.27 4.26
C GLU A 31 3.05 -4.58 3.78
N VAL A 32 3.61 -3.71 2.93
CA VAL A 32 5.01 -3.82 2.49
C VAL A 32 5.96 -3.77 3.68
N LEU A 33 5.72 -2.85 4.62
CA LEU A 33 6.54 -2.72 5.83
C LEU A 33 6.41 -3.94 6.74
N ASP A 34 5.22 -4.52 6.88
CA ASP A 34 5.01 -5.72 7.70
C ASP A 34 5.78 -6.93 7.16
N VAL A 35 5.73 -7.13 5.84
CA VAL A 35 6.43 -8.24 5.17
C VAL A 35 7.94 -8.01 5.16
N ALA A 36 8.40 -6.78 4.87
CA ALA A 36 9.82 -6.47 4.77
C ALA A 36 10.55 -6.43 6.12
N LEU A 37 9.81 -6.23 7.22
CA LEU A 37 10.37 -6.05 8.56
C LEU A 37 10.02 -7.21 9.51
N MET A 38 9.26 -8.20 9.02
CA MET A 38 8.93 -9.42 9.76
C MET A 38 10.20 -10.16 10.20
N GLY A 39 10.33 -10.41 11.51
CA GLY A 39 11.43 -11.19 12.09
C GLY A 39 12.55 -10.40 12.78
N GLU A 40 12.53 -9.06 12.76
CA GLU A 40 13.48 -8.25 13.52
C GLU A 40 12.83 -7.49 14.70
N PRO A 41 13.02 -7.92 15.96
CA PRO A 41 12.34 -7.33 17.13
C PRO A 41 12.71 -5.85 17.41
N LYS A 42 13.74 -5.32 16.75
CA LYS A 42 14.13 -3.90 16.86
C LYS A 42 13.41 -2.99 15.87
N LYS A 43 12.87 -3.54 14.77
CA LYS A 43 12.27 -2.76 13.69
C LYS A 43 10.75 -2.59 13.84
N ASP A 44 10.10 -3.34 14.73
CA ASP A 44 8.69 -3.13 15.11
C ASP A 44 8.41 -1.66 15.51
N SER A 45 9.29 -1.05 16.30
CA SER A 45 9.11 0.37 16.70
C SER A 45 9.20 1.37 15.53
N LEU A 46 9.87 1.01 14.43
CA LEU A 46 9.92 1.82 13.20
C LEU A 46 8.67 1.59 12.36
N VAL A 47 8.21 0.33 12.27
CA VAL A 47 6.93 -0.04 11.65
C VAL A 47 5.79 0.75 12.30
N ASP A 48 5.72 0.76 13.62
CA ASP A 48 4.66 1.47 14.38
C ASP A 48 4.67 2.98 14.11
N ARG A 49 5.87 3.59 14.06
CA ARG A 49 6.01 5.01 13.74
C ARG A 49 5.64 5.33 12.29
N LEU A 50 6.05 4.49 11.34
CA LEU A 50 5.72 4.68 9.93
C LEU A 50 4.22 4.47 9.68
N LYS A 51 3.62 3.46 10.30
CA LYS A 51 2.17 3.20 10.26
C LYS A 51 1.38 4.39 10.80
N SER A 52 1.71 4.90 11.99
CA SER A 52 1.02 6.06 12.57
C SER A 52 1.14 7.33 11.73
N ILE A 53 2.29 7.60 11.11
CA ILE A 53 2.44 8.73 10.18
C ILE A 53 1.58 8.53 8.92
N THR A 54 1.57 7.30 8.40
CA THR A 54 0.83 6.95 7.20
C THR A 54 -0.68 7.10 7.45
N GLU A 55 -1.20 6.55 8.55
CA GLU A 55 -2.60 6.70 8.96
C GLU A 55 -3.00 8.17 9.13
N THR A 56 -2.19 8.97 9.82
CA THR A 56 -2.48 10.40 10.03
C THR A 56 -2.46 11.21 8.72
N ALA A 57 -1.56 10.88 7.79
CA ALA A 57 -1.52 11.52 6.46
C ALA A 57 -2.75 11.16 5.62
N PHE A 58 -3.20 9.90 5.65
CA PHE A 58 -4.41 9.47 4.95
C PHE A 58 -5.69 10.10 5.53
N ASP A 59 -5.79 10.26 6.85
CA ASP A 59 -6.93 10.89 7.51
C ASP A 59 -7.09 12.38 7.17
N GLN A 60 -5.96 13.09 7.01
CA GLN A 60 -5.96 14.48 6.50
C GLN A 60 -6.42 14.57 5.05
N SER A 61 -6.12 13.58 4.22
CA SER A 61 -6.56 13.56 2.81
C SER A 61 -8.06 13.27 2.66
N GLN A 62 -8.66 12.45 3.52
CA GLN A 62 -10.11 12.17 3.49
C GLN A 62 -10.94 13.35 4.02
N SER A 63 -10.42 14.08 5.00
CA SER A 63 -11.08 15.28 5.55
C SER A 63 -11.15 16.46 4.55
N ALA A 64 -10.33 16.48 3.50
CA ALA A 64 -10.33 17.53 2.48
C ALA A 64 -11.34 17.28 1.33
N VAL A 65 -11.92 16.08 1.20
CA VAL A 65 -12.84 15.73 0.09
C VAL A 65 -14.33 15.86 0.48
N GLY A 66 -14.62 16.36 1.68
CA GLY A 66 -15.99 16.54 2.21
C GLY A 66 -16.66 17.91 1.96
N SER A 67 -16.06 18.84 1.19
CA SER A 67 -16.69 20.15 0.92
C SER A 67 -16.36 20.71 -0.46
N ALA A 68 -16.98 20.13 -1.49
CA ALA A 68 -17.26 20.82 -2.74
C ALA A 68 -18.61 20.38 -3.31
N SER A 69 -19.65 20.47 -2.47
CA SER A 69 -21.03 20.58 -2.94
C SER A 69 -21.22 22.03 -3.42
N GLY A 70 -21.39 22.21 -4.73
CA GLY A 70 -21.97 23.44 -5.30
C GLY A 70 -21.02 24.37 -6.05
N SER A 71 -20.82 24.11 -7.34
CA SER A 71 -21.16 25.08 -8.41
C SER A 71 -20.72 24.51 -9.77
N ASN A 72 -21.69 24.10 -10.58
CA ASN A 72 -21.51 23.71 -11.98
C ASN A 72 -21.80 24.94 -12.87
N PRO A 73 -20.82 25.60 -13.51
CA PRO A 73 -21.12 26.62 -14.51
C PRO A 73 -21.20 25.95 -15.89
N SER A 74 -22.36 26.02 -16.51
CA SER A 74 -22.60 25.58 -17.89
C SER A 74 -21.93 26.54 -18.87
N PRO A 75 -21.23 26.06 -19.92
CA PRO A 75 -20.73 26.91 -21.00
C PRO A 75 -21.86 27.21 -21.99
N GLN A 76 -21.98 28.49 -22.37
CA GLN A 76 -22.83 29.00 -23.43
C GLN A 76 -22.03 29.21 -24.71
#